data_AF-A0A7W1ABR1-F1
#
_entry.id   AF-A0A7W1ABR1-F1
#
_cell.length_a   1.000
_cell.length_b   1.000
_cell.length_c   1.000
_cell.angle_alpha   90.00
_cell.angle_beta   90.00
_cell.angle_gamma   90.00
#
_symmetry.space_group_name_H-M   'P 1'
#
loop_
_entity.id
_entity.type
_entity.pdbx_description
1 polymer ?
#
loop_
_entity_poly.entity_id
_entity_poly.type
_entity_poly.pdbx_seq_one_letter_code
_entity_poly.pdbx_strand_id
1 'polypeptide(L)'
;MKVPKKIPRLFRHPPRTLFDDLRYEASEAPVKGPLFSTPVFYALLAVFGISLMLTADWFGLLLLNSEGVFERIGPLNTVRVTGVLMTGIAIPSALLMFHYKRLYSYTSDENIFFAVTFSLSFFLGSPCVLTGIFG
;
A
#
# COMPACT_ATOMS: atom_id res chain seq x y z
N MET A 1 -66.00 -25.72 -29.77
CA MET A 1 -66.22 -25.88 -28.31
C MET A 1 -64.87 -26.12 -27.63
N LYS A 2 -64.53 -25.29 -26.63
CA LYS A 2 -63.61 -25.47 -25.47
C LYS A 2 -62.11 -25.77 -25.73
N VAL A 3 -61.24 -24.75 -25.72
CA VAL A 3 -60.43 -24.12 -24.61
C VAL A 3 -58.98 -24.68 -24.54
N PRO A 4 -57.95 -23.81 -24.58
CA PRO A 4 -56.53 -24.18 -24.51
C PRO A 4 -56.06 -24.33 -23.05
N LYS A 5 -55.08 -25.20 -22.78
CA LYS A 5 -54.38 -25.23 -21.48
C LYS A 5 -52.88 -24.98 -21.67
N LYS A 6 -52.50 -23.72 -21.48
CA LYS A 6 -51.19 -23.33 -20.94
C LYS A 6 -51.01 -24.00 -19.58
N ILE A 7 -49.88 -24.67 -19.36
CA ILE A 7 -49.34 -24.92 -18.03
C ILE A 7 -47.95 -24.27 -18.01
N PRO A 8 -47.70 -23.33 -17.08
CA PRO A 8 -46.46 -22.57 -17.04
C PRO A 8 -45.32 -23.47 -16.58
N ARG A 9 -44.15 -23.29 -17.19
CA ARG A 9 -42.87 -23.75 -16.67
C ARG A 9 -42.63 -23.02 -15.34
N LEU A 10 -43.15 -23.57 -14.25
CA LEU A 10 -42.93 -23.07 -12.90
C LEU A 10 -41.54 -23.53 -12.46
N PHE A 11 -40.59 -22.61 -12.51
CA PHE A 11 -39.43 -22.49 -11.62
C PHE A 11 -38.93 -23.78 -10.97
N ARG A 12 -37.99 -24.44 -11.65
CA ARG A 12 -37.13 -25.48 -11.07
C ARG A 12 -35.74 -24.89 -10.82
N HIS A 13 -35.66 -23.85 -9.98
CA HIS A 13 -34.39 -23.52 -9.34
C HIS A 13 -34.37 -24.25 -8.00
N PRO A 14 -33.39 -25.14 -7.75
CA PRO A 14 -33.24 -25.76 -6.44
C PRO A 14 -33.00 -24.68 -5.38
N PRO A 15 -33.44 -24.88 -4.13
CA PRO A 15 -33.20 -23.93 -3.05
C PRO A 15 -31.70 -23.70 -2.90
N ARG A 16 -31.28 -22.42 -2.90
CA ARG A 16 -29.88 -22.05 -2.67
C ARG A 16 -29.44 -22.62 -1.33
N THR A 17 -28.30 -23.30 -1.34
CA THR A 17 -27.72 -23.82 -0.10
C THR A 17 -27.03 -22.67 0.63
N LEU A 18 -26.93 -22.72 1.96
CA LEU A 18 -26.23 -21.71 2.77
C LEU A 18 -24.74 -21.57 2.34
N PHE A 19 -24.19 -22.62 1.72
CA PHE A 19 -22.86 -22.63 1.11
C PHE A 19 -22.79 -21.92 -0.25
N ASP A 20 -23.90 -21.84 -1.00
CA ASP A 20 -24.00 -21.02 -2.20
C ASP A 20 -24.03 -19.53 -1.85
N ASP A 21 -24.66 -19.14 -0.75
CA ASP A 21 -24.65 -17.74 -0.26
C ASP A 21 -23.24 -17.34 0.21
N LEU A 22 -22.50 -18.22 0.90
CA LEU A 22 -21.07 -17.98 1.21
C LEU A 22 -20.20 -17.86 -0.06
N ARG A 23 -20.51 -18.64 -1.11
CA ARG A 23 -19.82 -18.54 -2.41
C ARG A 23 -20.23 -17.30 -3.20
N TYR A 24 -21.47 -16.84 -3.05
CA TYR A 24 -21.99 -15.61 -3.67
C TYR A 24 -21.41 -14.37 -2.99
N GLU A 25 -21.39 -14.33 -1.65
CA GLU A 25 -20.75 -13.26 -0.87
C GLU A 25 -19.24 -13.16 -1.16
N ALA A 26 -18.57 -14.30 -1.38
CA ALA A 26 -17.17 -14.31 -1.81
C ALA A 26 -16.97 -13.92 -3.29
N SER A 27 -17.97 -14.13 -4.15
CA SER A 27 -17.94 -13.77 -5.59
C SER A 27 -18.40 -12.34 -5.87
N GLU A 28 -19.18 -11.72 -5.00
CA GLU A 28 -19.66 -10.33 -5.13
C GLU A 28 -18.70 -9.32 -4.50
N ALA A 29 -17.41 -9.64 -4.34
CA ALA A 29 -16.42 -8.58 -4.17
C ALA A 29 -16.46 -7.74 -5.47
N PRO A 30 -16.99 -6.50 -5.44
CA PRO A 30 -17.08 -5.69 -6.64
C PRO A 30 -15.66 -5.58 -7.20
N VAL A 31 -15.48 -5.75 -8.51
CA VAL A 31 -14.18 -5.59 -9.16
C VAL A 31 -13.74 -4.15 -8.93
N LYS A 32 -13.06 -3.91 -7.82
CA LYS A 32 -12.57 -2.61 -7.43
C LYS A 32 -11.38 -2.38 -8.35
N GLY A 33 -11.64 -1.70 -9.46
CA GLY A 33 -10.61 -1.25 -10.39
C GLY A 33 -9.49 -0.49 -9.67
N PRO A 34 -8.37 -0.24 -10.38
CA PRO A 34 -7.15 0.34 -9.79
C PRO A 34 -7.44 1.60 -8.99
N LEU A 35 -6.81 1.73 -7.82
CA LEU A 35 -6.98 2.91 -6.95
C LEU A 35 -6.46 4.20 -7.60
N PHE A 36 -5.39 4.07 -8.37
CA PHE A 36 -4.69 5.17 -9.03
C PHE A 36 -4.65 4.92 -10.53
N SER A 37 -4.62 6.00 -11.31
CA SER A 37 -4.34 5.89 -12.74
C SER A 37 -2.91 5.40 -12.98
N THR A 38 -2.68 4.74 -14.11
CA THR A 38 -1.37 4.25 -14.53
C THR A 38 -0.23 5.28 -14.38
N PRO A 39 -0.37 6.56 -14.81
CA PRO A 39 0.70 7.54 -14.61
C PRO A 39 0.98 7.85 -13.14
N VAL A 40 -0.05 7.93 -12.29
CA VAL A 40 0.13 8.17 -10.86
C VAL A 40 0.81 6.98 -10.18
N PHE A 41 0.45 5.77 -10.58
CA PHE A 41 1.12 4.55 -10.11
C PHE A 41 2.63 4.57 -10.43
N TYR A 42 3.00 4.88 -11.68
CA TYR A 42 4.42 4.99 -12.05
C TYR A 42 5.12 6.16 -11.36
N ALA A 43 4.44 7.28 -11.15
CA ALA A 43 5.00 8.39 -10.38
C ALA A 43 5.27 7.98 -8.92
N LEU A 44 4.35 7.24 -8.28
CA LEU A 44 4.54 6.71 -6.93
C LEU A 44 5.72 5.74 -6.86
N LEU A 45 5.88 4.85 -7.86
CA LEU A 45 7.04 3.96 -7.95
C LEU A 45 8.35 4.73 -8.16
N ALA A 46 8.35 5.77 -9.00
CA ALA A 46 9.51 6.61 -9.23
C ALA A 46 9.91 7.36 -7.95
N VAL A 47 8.95 7.98 -7.26
CA VAL A 47 9.18 8.65 -5.97
C VAL A 47 9.70 7.66 -4.93
N PHE A 48 9.10 6.48 -4.83
CA PHE A 48 9.56 5.42 -3.94
C PHE A 48 11.00 5.01 -4.23
N GLY A 49 11.33 4.75 -5.49
CA GLY A 49 12.68 4.36 -5.92
C GLY A 49 13.73 5.43 -5.66
N ILE A 50 13.40 6.70 -5.94
CA ILE A 50 14.28 7.84 -5.66
C ILE A 50 14.52 7.97 -4.15
N SER A 51 13.45 7.90 -3.35
CA SER A 51 13.56 7.95 -1.89
C SER A 51 14.42 6.81 -1.34
N LEU A 52 14.30 5.60 -1.89
CA LEU A 52 15.16 4.47 -1.51
C LEU A 52 16.63 4.71 -1.87
N MET A 53 16.90 5.22 -3.06
CA MET A 53 18.27 5.52 -3.50
C MET A 53 18.92 6.56 -2.59
N LEU A 54 18.23 7.69 -2.36
CA LEU A 54 18.70 8.75 -1.47
C LEU A 54 18.88 8.26 -0.03
N THR A 55 18.00 7.36 0.42
CA THR A 55 18.11 6.75 1.75
C THR A 55 19.34 5.85 1.86
N ALA A 56 19.62 5.04 0.84
CA ALA A 56 20.80 4.19 0.80
C ALA A 56 22.08 5.03 0.81
N ASP A 57 22.13 6.08 -0.01
CA ASP A 57 23.25 7.02 -0.05
C ASP A 57 23.44 7.73 1.30
N TRP A 58 22.33 8.16 1.92
CA TRP A 58 22.34 8.83 3.21
C TRP A 58 22.87 7.94 4.34
N PHE A 59 22.35 6.72 4.46
CA PHE A 59 22.86 5.77 5.44
C PHE A 59 24.28 5.33 5.14
N GLY A 60 24.65 5.16 3.86
CA GLY A 60 26.03 4.92 3.46
C GLY A 60 26.97 6.02 3.94
N LEU A 61 26.56 7.28 3.78
CA LEU A 61 27.33 8.44 4.23
C LEU A 61 27.42 8.50 5.76
N LEU A 62 26.35 8.19 6.49
CA LEU A 62 26.39 8.08 7.96
C LEU A 62 27.27 6.94 8.45
N LEU A 63 27.26 5.79 7.77
CA LEU A 63 28.08 4.63 8.15
C LEU A 63 29.57 4.88 7.87
N LEU A 64 29.89 5.59 6.79
CA LEU A 64 31.27 5.83 6.36
C LEU A 64 31.87 7.10 6.98
N ASN A 65 31.05 8.11 7.32
CA ASN A 65 31.53 9.41 7.78
C ASN A 65 30.50 10.15 8.68
N SER A 66 30.05 9.51 9.76
CA SER A 66 29.11 10.13 10.70
C SER A 66 29.65 11.41 11.35
N GLU A 67 30.94 11.44 11.72
CA GLU A 67 31.58 12.61 12.33
C GLU A 67 31.51 13.83 11.41
N GLY A 68 31.89 13.66 10.14
CA GLY A 68 31.83 14.74 9.16
C GLY A 68 30.41 15.24 8.89
N VAL A 69 29.39 14.38 8.99
CA VAL A 69 27.99 14.80 8.91
C VAL A 69 27.61 15.64 10.12
N PHE A 70 27.89 15.15 11.33
CA PHE A 70 27.52 15.86 12.55
C PHE A 70 28.25 17.18 12.71
N GLU A 71 29.51 17.28 12.30
CA GLU A 71 30.23 18.56 12.28
C GLU A 71 29.62 19.55 11.28
N ARG A 72 29.21 19.08 10.10
CA ARG A 72 28.79 19.97 9.01
C ARG A 72 27.35 20.45 9.13
N ILE A 73 26.43 19.57 9.55
CA ILE A 73 25.01 19.91 9.61
C ILE A 73 24.42 19.80 11.03
N GLY A 74 25.12 19.19 11.98
CA GLY A 74 24.65 19.01 13.35
C GLY A 74 23.69 17.82 13.52
N PRO A 75 23.61 17.25 14.73
CA PRO A 75 22.81 16.06 15.01
C PRO A 75 21.31 16.25 14.76
N LEU A 76 20.78 17.44 15.07
CA LEU A 76 19.36 17.74 14.86
C LEU A 76 18.98 17.73 13.38
N ASN A 77 19.80 18.35 12.51
CA ASN A 77 19.52 18.35 11.08
C ASN A 77 19.75 16.96 10.46
N THR A 78 20.71 16.19 10.96
CA THR A 78 20.87 14.77 10.57
C THR A 78 19.57 14.00 10.80
N VAL A 79 18.96 14.18 11.98
CA VAL A 79 17.71 13.52 12.32
C VAL A 79 16.54 14.02 11.45
N ARG A 80 16.46 15.32 11.15
CA ARG A 80 15.48 15.88 10.22
C ARG A 80 15.59 15.27 8.82
N VAL A 81 16.79 15.17 8.27
CA VAL A 81 17.04 14.56 6.95
C VAL A 81 16.59 13.09 6.96
N THR A 82 16.98 12.32 7.98
CA THR A 82 16.52 10.93 8.14
C THR A 82 15.00 10.85 8.19
N GLY A 83 14.34 11.72 8.96
CA GLY A 83 12.88 11.78 9.03
C GLY A 83 12.22 12.04 7.68
N VAL A 84 12.73 13.00 6.92
CA VAL A 84 12.24 13.32 5.55
C VAL A 84 12.41 12.14 4.62
N LEU A 85 13.58 11.48 4.61
CA LEU A 85 13.85 10.33 3.76
C LEU A 85 12.96 9.14 4.10
N MET A 86 12.81 8.83 5.40
CA MET A 86 11.91 7.77 5.85
C MET A 86 10.45 8.06 5.48
N THR A 87 10.01 9.31 5.60
CA THR A 87 8.66 9.73 5.17
C THR A 87 8.48 9.59 3.66
N GLY A 88 9.51 9.94 2.89
CA GLY A 88 9.57 9.76 1.44
C GLY A 88 9.47 8.31 0.97
N ILE A 89 9.75 7.34 1.84
CA ILE A 89 9.51 5.91 1.59
C ILE A 89 8.14 5.48 2.14
N ALA A 90 7.81 5.87 3.38
CA ALA A 90 6.61 5.42 4.07
C ALA A 90 5.32 5.84 3.35
N ILE A 91 5.23 7.09 2.88
CA ILE A 91 4.04 7.61 2.20
C ILE A 91 3.75 6.83 0.90
N PRO A 92 4.68 6.75 -0.09
CA PRO A 92 4.39 6.00 -1.30
C PRO A 92 4.20 4.51 -1.02
N SER A 93 4.88 3.92 -0.05
CA SER A 93 4.64 2.54 0.37
C SER A 93 3.21 2.32 0.87
N ALA A 94 2.69 3.21 1.72
CA ALA A 94 1.31 3.13 2.20
C ALA A 94 0.31 3.27 1.05
N LEU A 95 0.53 4.23 0.14
CA LEU A 95 -0.34 4.42 -1.02
C LEU A 95 -0.32 3.21 -1.96
N LEU A 96 0.86 2.66 -2.26
CA LEU A 96 1.02 1.46 -3.09
C LEU A 96 0.39 0.24 -2.41
N MET A 97 0.58 0.07 -1.10
CA MET A 97 -0.11 -0.97 -0.32
C MET A 97 -1.63 -0.88 -0.49
N PHE A 98 -2.24 0.32 -0.36
CA PHE A 98 -3.67 0.49 -0.60
C PHE A 98 -4.08 0.21 -2.04
N HIS A 99 -3.23 0.56 -3.01
CA HIS A 99 -3.46 0.28 -4.42
C HIS A 99 -3.53 -1.24 -4.70
N TYR A 100 -2.53 -2.00 -4.24
CA TYR A 100 -2.47 -3.45 -4.41
C TYR A 100 -3.57 -4.18 -3.64
N LYS A 101 -3.91 -3.73 -2.43
CA LYS A 101 -5.03 -4.29 -1.65
C LYS A 101 -6.38 -4.13 -2.35
N ARG A 102 -6.54 -3.08 -3.16
CA ARG A 102 -7.78 -2.83 -3.89
C ARG A 102 -7.88 -3.68 -5.16
N LEU A 103 -6.76 -3.90 -5.84
CA LEU A 103 -6.70 -4.65 -7.10
C LEU A 103 -6.93 -6.16 -6.93
N TYR A 104 -6.41 -6.73 -5.84
CA TYR A 104 -6.47 -8.17 -5.60
C TYR A 104 -7.39 -8.48 -4.43
N SER A 105 -8.24 -9.50 -4.56
CA SER A 105 -9.05 -9.99 -3.42
C SER A 105 -8.21 -10.75 -2.39
N TYR A 106 -6.99 -11.16 -2.77
CA TYR A 106 -5.99 -11.82 -1.95
C TYR A 106 -4.79 -10.89 -1.71
N THR A 107 -4.06 -11.09 -0.62
CA THR A 107 -2.85 -10.34 -0.29
C THR A 107 -1.72 -10.69 -1.25
N SER A 108 -1.45 -9.86 -2.25
CA SER A 108 -0.33 -10.11 -3.18
C SER A 108 1.04 -9.90 -2.53
N ASP A 109 2.09 -10.48 -3.11
CA ASP A 109 3.47 -10.32 -2.64
C ASP A 109 3.90 -8.85 -2.63
N GLU A 110 3.46 -8.06 -3.60
CA GLU A 110 3.70 -6.61 -3.64
C GLU A 110 3.02 -5.90 -2.48
N ASN A 111 1.80 -6.31 -2.10
CA ASN A 111 1.13 -5.75 -0.93
C ASN A 111 1.93 -6.00 0.35
N ILE A 112 2.45 -7.21 0.53
CA ILE A 112 3.30 -7.58 1.67
C ILE A 112 4.59 -6.76 1.65
N PHE A 113 5.25 -6.66 0.49
CA PHE A 113 6.47 -5.87 0.32
C PHE A 113 6.25 -4.43 0.77
N PHE A 114 5.24 -3.73 0.23
CA PHE A 114 4.97 -2.34 0.59
C PHE A 114 4.51 -2.18 2.04
N ALA A 115 3.82 -3.16 2.62
CA ALA A 115 3.45 -3.14 4.03
C ALA A 115 4.68 -3.24 4.96
N VAL A 116 5.62 -4.12 4.63
CA VAL A 116 6.88 -4.27 5.37
C VAL A 116 7.73 -3.01 5.24
N THR A 117 7.90 -2.49 4.02
CA THR A 117 8.66 -1.26 3.78
C THR A 117 8.04 -0.08 4.49
N PHE A 118 6.71 0.07 4.43
CA PHE A 118 5.99 1.08 5.23
C PHE A 118 6.29 0.94 6.72
N SER A 119 6.18 -0.27 7.27
CA SER A 119 6.36 -0.50 8.70
C SER A 119 7.77 -0.15 9.17
N LEU A 120 8.79 -0.56 8.42
CA LEU A 120 10.19 -0.24 8.70
C LEU A 120 10.44 1.27 8.64
N SER A 121 10.02 1.91 7.55
CA SER A 121 10.23 3.35 7.37
C SER A 121 9.43 4.18 8.38
N PHE A 122 8.23 3.76 8.74
CA PHE A 122 7.43 4.44 9.76
C PHE A 122 8.05 4.31 11.15
N PHE A 123 8.51 3.11 11.52
CA PHE A 123 9.14 2.87 12.82
C PHE A 123 10.46 3.62 12.97
N LEU A 124 11.29 3.62 11.93
CA LEU A 124 12.56 4.36 11.92
C LEU A 124 12.36 5.86 11.76
N GLY A 125 11.37 6.29 10.98
CA GLY A 125 11.14 7.69 10.64
C GLY A 125 10.36 8.49 11.66
N SER A 126 9.37 7.89 12.33
CA SER A 126 8.49 8.64 13.24
C SER A 126 9.23 9.27 14.42
N PRO A 127 10.21 8.63 15.09
CA PRO A 127 10.98 9.30 16.14
C PRO A 127 11.80 10.46 15.56
N CYS A 128 12.35 10.29 14.36
CA CYS A 128 13.16 11.31 13.68
C CYS A 128 12.33 12.54 13.28
N VAL A 129 11.11 12.33 12.78
CA VAL A 129 10.19 13.43 12.44
C VAL A 129 9.76 14.16 13.71
N LEU A 130 9.38 13.44 14.76
CA LEU A 130 8.96 14.05 16.03
C LEU A 130 10.09 14.88 16.65
N THR A 131 11.27 14.29 16.80
CA THR A 131 12.44 15.00 17.33
C THR A 131 12.89 16.14 16.42
N GLY A 132 12.77 15.99 15.10
CA GLY A 132 13.10 17.05 14.15
C GLY A 132 12.16 18.26 14.19
N ILE A 133 10.87 18.06 14.53
CA ILE A 133 9.88 19.14 14.64
C ILE A 133 9.94 19.82 16.01
N PHE A 134 10.14 19.06 17.08
CA PHE A 134 10.07 19.56 18.46
C PHE A 134 11.42 19.85 19.13
N GLY A 135 12.54 19.45 18.50
CA GLY A 135 13.91 19.78 18.91
C GLY A 135 14.51 20.88 18.04
#